data_AF-R5CFK8-F1
#
_entry.id   AF-R5CFK8-F1
#
_cell.length_a   1.000
_cell.length_b   1.000
_cell.length_c   1.000
_cell.angle_alpha   90.00
_cell.angle_beta   90.00
_cell.angle_gamma   90.00
#
_symmetry.space_group_name_H-M   'P 1'
#
loop_
_entity.id
_entity.type
_entity.pdbx_description
1 polymer ?
#
loop_
_entity_poly.entity_id
_entity_poly.type
_entity_poly.pdbx_seq_one_letter_code
_entity_poly.pdbx_strand_id
1 'polypeptide(L)'
;MNKGSESMETKIRETAGKGTDAMTTEAVKARMQSWIDRLHLEVHTEGGWFSEVYAAPAEYGSSKDGRVIGGTIYFLLGQEDVSHFHVIDCDEIWYFHEGCGVALWLLNPDGTCECRKLGCGEGEEPMVVVPKGAIFGAENLNPESYTLMSCATMPNFHYEGFRLVDQKELLEKFPKEEKLIRRMAFAHTDGQKELHSL
;
A
#
# COMPACT_ATOMS: atom_id res chain seq x y z
N MET A 1 10.09 -37.71 -10.33
CA MET A 1 10.73 -36.66 -9.52
C MET A 1 10.05 -35.35 -9.86
N ASN A 2 9.08 -34.91 -9.07
CA ASN A 2 8.44 -33.61 -9.23
C ASN A 2 8.52 -32.92 -7.85
N LYS A 3 9.46 -31.99 -7.69
CA LYS A 3 9.55 -31.19 -6.46
C LYS A 3 8.47 -30.12 -6.56
N GLY A 4 7.49 -30.22 -5.65
CA GLY A 4 6.32 -29.37 -5.61
C GLY A 4 6.70 -27.90 -5.47
N SER A 5 5.95 -27.08 -6.20
CA SER A 5 5.89 -25.63 -6.04
C SER A 5 5.41 -25.31 -4.63
N GLU A 6 6.35 -24.95 -3.78
CA GLU A 6 6.06 -24.29 -2.50
C GLU A 6 5.47 -22.91 -2.84
N SER A 7 4.29 -22.59 -2.30
CA SER A 7 3.65 -21.28 -2.49
C SER A 7 4.59 -20.18 -2.01
N MET A 8 4.70 -19.09 -2.78
CA MET A 8 5.49 -17.91 -2.44
C MET A 8 5.08 -17.33 -1.06
N GLU A 9 3.83 -17.55 -0.65
CA GLU A 9 3.29 -17.21 0.68
C GLU A 9 4.06 -17.88 1.83
N THR A 10 4.49 -19.14 1.67
CA THR A 10 5.16 -19.91 2.74
C THR A 10 6.57 -19.38 3.00
N LYS A 11 7.27 -18.95 1.95
CA LYS A 11 8.62 -18.39 2.07
C LYS A 11 8.67 -16.99 2.67
N ILE A 12 7.59 -16.22 2.55
CA ILE A 12 7.52 -14.85 3.07
C ILE A 12 7.43 -14.83 4.61
N ARG A 13 6.84 -15.86 5.22
CA ARG A 13 6.61 -15.95 6.68
C ARG A 13 7.80 -16.50 7.47
N GLU A 14 8.77 -17.16 6.84
CA GLU A 14 9.84 -17.89 7.56
C GLU A 14 11.11 -17.07 7.87
N THR A 15 11.23 -15.82 7.42
CA THR A 15 12.42 -14.97 7.68
C THR A 15 12.15 -13.71 8.51
N ALA A 16 11.06 -13.65 9.28
CA ALA A 16 10.89 -12.59 10.27
C ALA A 16 11.93 -12.75 11.41
N GLY A 17 12.98 -11.93 11.35
CA GLY A 17 14.12 -11.95 12.25
C GLY A 17 13.74 -11.78 13.73
N LYS A 18 14.41 -12.56 14.58
CA LYS A 18 14.39 -12.40 16.04
C LYS A 18 15.22 -11.18 16.43
N GLY A 19 14.57 -10.15 16.96
CA GLY A 19 15.24 -9.13 17.79
C GLY A 19 14.72 -7.71 17.60
N THR A 20 13.75 -7.32 18.41
CA THR A 20 13.58 -6.01 19.08
C THR A 20 12.46 -6.19 20.10
N ASP A 21 12.48 -5.47 21.23
CA ASP A 21 11.45 -5.56 22.27
C ASP A 21 10.06 -5.42 21.64
N ALA A 22 9.30 -6.52 21.60
CA ALA A 22 7.95 -6.51 21.06
C ALA A 22 7.11 -5.54 21.88
N MET A 23 6.72 -4.41 21.27
CA MET A 23 5.82 -3.47 21.90
C MET A 23 4.49 -4.19 22.22
N THR A 24 3.93 -3.93 23.40
CA THR A 24 2.58 -4.42 23.71
C THR A 24 1.56 -3.79 22.76
N THR A 25 0.40 -4.44 22.57
CA THR A 25 -0.68 -3.91 21.73
C THR A 25 -1.10 -2.49 22.14
N GLU A 26 -1.12 -2.18 23.43
CA GLU A 26 -1.40 -0.84 23.95
C GLU A 26 -0.32 0.17 23.55
N ALA A 27 0.96 -0.23 23.62
CA ALA A 27 2.07 0.63 23.24
C ALA A 27 2.07 0.90 21.73
N VAL A 28 1.76 -0.12 20.90
CA VAL A 28 1.58 0.04 19.44
C VAL A 28 0.49 1.07 19.15
N LYS A 29 -0.69 0.92 19.76
CA LYS A 29 -1.82 1.85 19.58
C LYS A 29 -1.48 3.26 20.02
N ALA A 30 -0.83 3.43 21.18
CA ALA A 30 -0.42 4.74 21.68
C ALA A 30 0.61 5.40 20.75
N ARG A 31 1.56 4.63 20.22
CA ARG A 31 2.56 5.13 19.27
C ARG A 31 1.92 5.53 17.94
N MET A 32 1.01 4.71 17.42
CA MET A 32 0.24 5.00 16.22
C MET A 32 -0.59 6.27 16.37
N GLN A 33 -1.31 6.41 17.48
CA GLN A 33 -2.09 7.62 17.79
C GLN A 33 -1.20 8.87 17.85
N SER A 34 0.01 8.76 18.43
CA SER A 34 0.95 9.88 18.47
C SER A 34 1.36 10.36 17.08
N TRP A 35 1.43 9.46 16.08
CA TRP A 35 1.70 9.83 14.70
C TRP A 35 0.49 10.43 14.01
N ILE A 36 -0.69 9.84 14.20
CA ILE A 36 -1.97 10.37 13.68
C ILE A 36 -2.15 11.82 14.13
N ASP A 37 -1.98 12.10 15.43
CA ASP A 37 -2.17 13.43 15.99
C ASP A 37 -1.10 14.42 15.51
N ARG A 38 0.18 14.00 15.51
CA ARG A 38 1.31 14.87 15.17
C ARG A 38 1.36 15.24 13.69
N LEU A 39 0.97 14.30 12.82
CA LEU A 39 1.03 14.47 11.36
C LEU A 39 -0.33 14.83 10.77
N HIS A 40 -1.36 14.98 11.60
CA HIS A 40 -2.73 15.30 11.18
C HIS A 40 -3.26 14.30 10.16
N LEU A 41 -3.08 13.01 10.43
CA LEU A 41 -3.52 11.95 9.52
C LEU A 41 -5.04 11.78 9.59
N GLU A 42 -5.67 11.59 8.43
CA GLU A 42 -7.08 11.30 8.25
C GLU A 42 -7.26 9.90 7.65
N VAL A 43 -8.41 9.27 7.84
CA VAL A 43 -8.67 7.93 7.28
C VAL A 43 -8.71 8.01 5.76
N HIS A 44 -7.96 7.14 5.08
CA HIS A 44 -7.96 7.06 3.61
C HIS A 44 -9.03 6.07 3.11
N THR A 45 -9.60 6.34 1.93
CA THR A 45 -10.67 5.53 1.34
C THR A 45 -10.24 4.09 0.99
N GLU A 46 -8.96 3.90 0.69
CA GLU A 46 -8.38 2.57 0.44
C GLU A 46 -8.03 1.80 1.71
N GLY A 47 -8.18 2.41 2.89
CA GLY A 47 -7.70 1.91 4.17
C GLY A 47 -6.43 2.63 4.65
N GLY A 48 -6.14 2.51 5.95
CA GLY A 48 -5.05 3.26 6.59
C GLY A 48 -5.37 4.75 6.81
N TRP A 49 -4.31 5.51 7.10
CA TRP A 49 -4.37 6.92 7.44
C TRP A 49 -3.38 7.71 6.59
N PHE A 50 -3.72 8.93 6.18
CA PHE A 50 -2.86 9.74 5.32
C PHE A 50 -2.97 11.24 5.62
N SER A 51 -1.97 11.99 5.16
CA SER A 51 -2.04 13.45 5.09
C SER A 51 -1.17 13.95 3.95
N GLU A 52 -1.65 14.92 3.17
CA GLU A 52 -0.81 15.57 2.16
C GLU A 52 0.25 16.48 2.81
N VAL A 53 1.49 16.41 2.32
CA VAL A 53 2.62 17.18 2.84
C VAL A 53 3.07 18.25 1.85
N TYR A 54 3.07 17.94 0.56
CA TYR A 54 3.55 18.85 -0.47
C TYR A 54 2.98 18.48 -1.83
N ALA A 55 2.57 19.49 -2.59
CA ALA A 55 2.38 19.43 -4.03
C ALA A 55 3.29 20.47 -4.69
N ALA A 56 3.89 20.11 -5.82
CA ALA A 56 4.81 20.99 -6.52
C ALA A 56 4.09 22.27 -6.99
N PRO A 57 4.68 23.46 -6.77
CA PRO A 57 4.21 24.69 -7.38
C PRO A 57 4.07 24.56 -8.91
N ALA A 58 2.96 25.04 -9.46
CA ALA A 58 2.68 24.96 -10.90
C ALA A 58 3.77 25.62 -11.77
N GLU A 59 4.47 26.62 -11.23
CA GLU A 59 5.61 27.30 -11.87
C GLU A 59 6.82 26.39 -12.12
N TYR A 60 6.94 25.26 -11.41
CA TYR A 60 7.98 24.26 -11.67
C TYR A 60 7.65 23.36 -12.87
N GLY A 61 6.43 23.47 -13.40
CA GLY A 61 5.94 22.73 -14.55
C GLY A 61 4.67 21.95 -14.24
N SER A 62 3.91 21.69 -15.29
CA SER A 62 2.73 20.83 -15.25
C SER A 62 2.62 20.04 -16.55
N SER A 63 1.93 18.90 -16.52
CA SER A 63 1.51 18.22 -17.75
C SER A 63 0.46 19.04 -18.50
N LYS A 64 0.11 18.57 -19.72
CA LYS A 64 -0.83 19.28 -20.61
C LYS A 64 -2.23 19.45 -20.02
N ASP A 65 -2.61 18.57 -19.11
CA ASP A 65 -3.86 18.59 -18.34
C ASP A 65 -3.79 19.44 -17.07
N GLY A 66 -2.66 20.13 -16.82
CA GLY A 66 -2.48 21.03 -15.67
C GLY A 66 -2.03 20.36 -14.38
N ARG A 67 -1.79 19.04 -14.38
CA ARG A 67 -1.31 18.30 -13.21
C ARG A 67 0.16 18.63 -12.92
N VAL A 68 0.46 19.01 -11.68
CA VAL A 68 1.80 19.43 -11.27
C VAL A 68 2.78 18.25 -11.22
N ILE A 69 4.08 18.54 -11.32
CA ILE A 69 5.12 17.52 -11.54
C ILE A 69 5.25 16.46 -10.44
N GLY A 70 4.73 16.70 -9.23
CA GLY A 70 4.73 15.70 -8.18
C GLY A 70 4.22 16.22 -6.85
N GLY A 71 3.99 15.30 -5.93
CA GLY A 71 3.64 15.60 -4.55
C GLY A 71 3.94 14.43 -3.62
N THR A 72 3.74 14.64 -2.33
CA THR A 72 4.02 13.63 -1.31
C THR A 72 3.05 13.71 -0.15
N ILE A 73 2.78 12.54 0.41
CA ILE A 73 1.93 12.32 1.58
C ILE A 73 2.72 11.59 2.66
N TYR A 74 2.22 11.68 3.90
CA TYR A 74 2.43 10.62 4.88
C TYR A 74 1.34 9.58 4.73
N PHE A 75 1.68 8.31 4.97
CA PHE A 75 0.74 7.20 5.02
C PHE A 75 1.07 6.30 6.21
N LEU A 76 0.05 5.82 6.91
CA LEU A 76 0.17 4.95 8.06
C LEU A 76 -0.80 3.79 7.94
N LEU A 77 -0.28 2.58 8.11
CA LEU A 77 -1.06 1.35 8.14
C LEU A 77 -1.02 0.74 9.54
N GLY A 78 -2.18 0.61 10.18
CA GLY A 78 -2.30 0.13 11.55
C GLY A 78 -2.76 -1.31 11.64
N GLN A 79 -2.04 -2.13 12.39
CA GLN A 79 -2.45 -3.50 12.75
C GLN A 79 -2.85 -4.33 11.52
N GLU A 80 -4.08 -4.88 11.53
CA GLU A 80 -4.65 -5.69 10.45
C GLU A 80 -5.24 -4.86 9.30
N ASP A 81 -5.13 -3.53 9.35
CA ASP A 81 -5.55 -2.68 8.23
C ASP A 81 -4.77 -3.04 6.97
N VAL A 82 -5.43 -2.86 5.83
CA VAL A 82 -4.84 -3.05 4.50
C VAL A 82 -5.06 -1.79 3.68
N SER A 83 -4.06 -1.43 2.87
CA SER A 83 -4.28 -0.61 1.68
C SER A 83 -4.81 -1.54 0.61
N HIS A 84 -6.11 -1.41 0.34
CA HIS A 84 -6.83 -2.31 -0.57
C HIS A 84 -6.28 -2.23 -1.98
N PHE A 85 -6.47 -3.29 -2.77
CA PHE A 85 -6.03 -3.29 -4.17
C PHE A 85 -6.64 -2.12 -4.95
N HIS A 86 -5.76 -1.29 -5.52
CA HIS A 86 -6.13 -0.13 -6.31
C HIS A 86 -5.13 0.08 -7.46
N VAL A 87 -5.47 0.99 -8.36
CA VAL A 87 -4.62 1.45 -9.46
C VAL A 87 -4.58 2.97 -9.47
N ILE A 88 -3.42 3.52 -9.81
CA ILE A 88 -3.20 4.94 -10.04
C ILE A 88 -2.54 5.15 -11.41
N ASP A 89 -2.70 6.35 -11.95
CA ASP A 89 -2.22 6.75 -13.28
C ASP A 89 -0.89 7.53 -13.25
N CYS A 90 -0.11 7.37 -12.17
CA CYS A 90 1.23 7.91 -11.96
C CYS A 90 2.15 6.86 -11.32
N ASP A 91 3.46 7.06 -11.39
CA ASP A 91 4.38 6.29 -10.57
C ASP A 91 4.25 6.75 -9.12
N GLU A 92 4.42 5.83 -8.17
CA GLU A 92 4.44 6.12 -6.74
C GLU A 92 5.66 5.49 -6.08
N ILE A 93 6.33 6.26 -5.23
CA ILE A 93 7.55 5.87 -4.54
C ILE A 93 7.26 5.88 -3.05
N TRP A 94 7.45 4.73 -2.42
CA TRP A 94 7.20 4.50 -1.00
C TRP A 94 8.53 4.56 -0.24
N TYR A 95 8.56 5.28 0.87
CA TYR A 95 9.72 5.48 1.74
C TYR A 95 9.37 5.06 3.17
N PHE A 96 10.07 4.05 3.69
CA PHE A 96 9.87 3.58 5.06
C PHE A 96 10.37 4.62 6.09
N HIS A 97 9.60 4.85 7.16
CA HIS A 97 10.01 5.67 8.30
C HIS A 97 10.10 4.91 9.61
N GLU A 98 9.03 4.20 10.00
CA GLU A 98 8.96 3.51 11.29
C GLU A 98 7.98 2.32 11.23
N GLY A 99 8.20 1.33 12.08
CA GLY A 99 7.26 0.23 12.29
C GLY A 99 7.79 -1.11 11.81
N CYS A 100 6.88 -2.04 11.50
CA CYS A 100 7.25 -3.39 11.08
C CYS A 100 7.57 -3.53 9.59
N GLY A 101 7.30 -2.50 8.79
CA GLY A 101 7.35 -2.60 7.33
C GLY A 101 6.10 -3.25 6.76
N VAL A 102 5.95 -3.18 5.43
CA VAL A 102 4.79 -3.72 4.71
C VAL A 102 5.19 -4.71 3.63
N ALA A 103 4.34 -5.71 3.42
CA ALA A 103 4.30 -6.48 2.19
C ALA A 103 3.48 -5.69 1.16
N LEU A 104 4.14 -5.24 0.10
CA LEU A 104 3.54 -4.55 -1.04
C LEU A 104 3.33 -5.54 -2.18
N TRP A 105 2.07 -5.86 -2.44
CA TRP A 105 1.66 -6.80 -3.48
C TRP A 105 1.39 -6.05 -4.77
N LEU A 106 1.99 -6.49 -5.88
CA LEU A 106 1.73 -5.94 -7.21
C LEU A 106 1.20 -7.07 -8.12
N LEU A 107 0.05 -6.82 -8.73
CA LEU A 107 -0.60 -7.68 -9.70
C LEU A 107 -0.39 -7.09 -11.10
N ASN A 108 0.47 -7.72 -11.88
CA ASN A 108 0.93 -7.23 -13.16
C ASN A 108 -0.02 -7.61 -14.31
N PRO A 109 -0.09 -6.82 -15.40
CA PRO A 109 -0.95 -7.13 -16.55
C PRO A 109 -0.67 -8.48 -17.24
N ASP A 110 0.51 -9.07 -17.06
CA ASP A 110 0.88 -10.38 -17.58
C ASP A 110 0.34 -11.56 -16.74
N GLY A 111 -0.42 -11.27 -15.68
CA GLY A 111 -0.99 -12.26 -14.77
C GLY A 111 -0.05 -12.68 -13.64
N THR A 112 1.14 -12.07 -13.54
CA THR A 112 2.06 -12.35 -12.43
C THR A 112 1.69 -11.56 -11.18
N CYS A 113 1.93 -12.16 -10.02
CA CYS A 113 1.85 -11.51 -8.72
C CYS A 113 3.26 -11.46 -8.14
N GLU A 114 3.69 -10.28 -7.70
CA GLU A 114 4.95 -10.08 -7.00
C GLU A 114 4.71 -9.44 -5.62
N CYS A 115 5.62 -9.69 -4.68
CA CYS A 115 5.61 -9.07 -3.37
C CYS A 115 6.96 -8.39 -3.16
N ARG A 116 6.93 -7.08 -2.92
CA ARG A 116 8.08 -6.29 -2.48
C ARG A 116 7.91 -6.01 -1.00
N LYS A 117 9.00 -6.04 -0.23
CA LYS A 117 8.95 -5.73 1.21
C LYS A 117 9.55 -4.36 1.45
N LEU A 118 8.75 -3.43 1.96
CA LEU A 118 9.19 -2.09 2.34
C LEU A 118 9.54 -2.09 3.83
N GLY A 119 10.79 -1.77 4.17
CA GLY A 119 11.28 -1.76 5.55
C GLY A 119 12.82 -1.78 5.62
N CYS A 120 13.37 -2.08 6.80
CA CYS A 120 14.81 -2.12 7.04
C CYS A 120 15.30 -3.48 7.56
N GLY A 121 14.42 -4.48 7.59
CA GLY A 121 14.75 -5.86 7.96
C GLY A 121 15.47 -6.63 6.85
N GLU A 122 15.73 -7.90 7.11
CA GLU A 122 16.43 -8.77 6.15
C GLU A 122 15.57 -9.05 4.91
N GLY A 123 16.07 -8.70 3.73
CA GLY A 123 15.34 -8.84 2.47
C GLY A 123 14.24 -7.80 2.27
N GLU A 124 14.26 -6.72 3.06
CA GLU A 124 13.40 -5.54 2.91
C GLU A 124 14.20 -4.39 2.30
N GLU A 125 13.53 -3.53 1.56
CA GLU A 125 14.12 -2.32 0.99
C GLU A 125 13.49 -1.08 1.65
N PRO A 126 14.28 -0.06 2.03
CA PRO A 126 13.74 1.15 2.66
C PRO A 126 12.96 2.03 1.68
N MET A 127 13.06 1.74 0.38
CA MET A 127 12.37 2.45 -0.69
C MET A 127 11.90 1.48 -1.78
N VAL A 128 10.64 1.60 -2.20
CA VAL A 128 10.06 0.77 -3.27
C VAL A 128 9.30 1.66 -4.26
N VAL A 129 9.39 1.36 -5.56
CA VAL A 129 8.67 2.07 -6.63
C VAL A 129 7.53 1.21 -7.15
N VAL A 130 6.31 1.74 -7.16
CA VAL A 130 5.14 1.18 -7.83
C VAL A 130 4.98 1.87 -9.19
N PRO A 131 5.11 1.13 -10.30
CA PRO A 131 4.90 1.69 -11.62
C PRO A 131 3.44 2.08 -11.87
N LYS A 132 3.23 3.16 -12.62
CA LYS A 132 1.93 3.57 -13.15
C LYS A 132 1.15 2.40 -13.74
N GLY A 133 -0.13 2.29 -13.39
CA GLY A 133 -1.04 1.30 -13.95
C GLY A 133 -0.89 -0.11 -13.38
N ALA A 134 0.06 -0.36 -12.48
CA ALA A 134 0.07 -1.57 -11.67
C ALA A 134 -1.15 -1.59 -10.74
N ILE A 135 -1.73 -2.77 -10.54
CA ILE A 135 -2.69 -2.97 -9.45
C ILE A 135 -1.89 -3.36 -8.22
N PHE A 136 -2.05 -2.65 -7.11
CA PHE A 136 -1.25 -2.89 -5.92
C PHE A 136 -2.02 -2.66 -4.62
N GLY A 137 -1.54 -3.27 -3.55
CA GLY A 137 -2.08 -3.14 -2.20
C GLY A 137 -1.02 -3.53 -1.17
N ALA A 138 -1.20 -3.10 0.07
CA ALA A 138 -0.19 -3.27 1.12
C ALA A 138 -0.80 -3.75 2.44
N GLU A 139 -0.09 -4.64 3.13
CA GLU A 139 -0.41 -5.09 4.49
C GLU A 139 0.85 -5.07 5.37
N ASN A 140 0.68 -4.85 6.68
CA ASN A 140 1.80 -4.90 7.62
C ASN A 140 2.47 -6.28 7.63
N LEU A 141 3.81 -6.32 7.68
CA LEU A 141 4.56 -7.58 7.85
C LEU A 141 4.25 -8.25 9.20
N ASN A 142 3.92 -7.45 10.22
CA ASN A 142 3.35 -7.91 11.48
C ASN A 142 1.95 -7.31 11.68
N PRO A 143 0.86 -8.11 11.62
CA PRO A 143 -0.52 -7.62 11.76
C PRO A 143 -0.86 -7.08 13.16
N GLU A 144 0.01 -7.27 14.15
CA GLU A 144 -0.17 -6.70 15.50
C GLU A 144 0.55 -5.35 15.69
N SER A 145 1.30 -4.90 14.67
CA SER A 145 2.12 -3.68 14.71
C SER A 145 1.52 -2.56 13.87
N TYR A 146 2.32 -1.61 13.43
CA TYR A 146 1.96 -0.58 12.46
C TYR A 146 3.16 -0.28 11.56
N THR A 147 2.94 0.45 10.47
CA THR A 147 4.00 1.02 9.64
C THR A 147 3.66 2.46 9.27
N LEU A 148 4.60 3.38 9.50
CA LEU A 148 4.59 4.75 8.99
C LEU A 148 5.53 4.86 7.80
N MET A 149 5.06 5.49 6.73
CA MET A 149 5.81 5.72 5.50
C MET A 149 5.45 7.07 4.87
N SER A 150 6.24 7.48 3.88
CA SER A 150 5.84 8.52 2.93
C SER A 150 5.66 7.93 1.56
N CYS A 151 4.70 8.46 0.81
CA CYS A 151 4.54 8.17 -0.61
C CYS A 151 4.78 9.44 -1.40
N ALA A 152 5.48 9.35 -2.52
CA ALA A 152 5.67 10.44 -3.46
C ALA A 152 5.19 10.01 -4.84
N THR A 153 4.39 10.84 -5.50
CA THR A 153 3.82 10.54 -6.81
C THR A 153 4.37 11.47 -7.87
N MET A 154 4.67 10.91 -9.04
CA MET A 154 5.13 11.65 -10.20
C MET A 154 4.40 11.16 -11.46
N PRO A 155 3.57 12.01 -12.12
CA PRO A 155 3.11 13.34 -11.67
C PRO A 155 2.20 13.28 -10.42
N ASN A 156 1.90 14.43 -9.82
CA ASN A 156 1.19 14.53 -8.52
C ASN A 156 -0.15 13.79 -8.52
N PHE A 157 -0.43 12.92 -7.54
CA PHE A 157 -1.68 12.17 -7.44
C PHE A 157 -2.94 13.02 -7.68
N HIS A 158 -3.88 12.51 -8.48
CA HIS A 158 -5.23 13.04 -8.66
C HIS A 158 -6.25 11.90 -8.58
N TYR A 159 -7.41 12.15 -7.97
CA TYR A 159 -8.45 11.13 -7.78
C TYR A 159 -9.07 10.62 -9.09
N GLU A 160 -9.06 11.40 -10.17
CA GLU A 160 -9.53 10.96 -11.49
C GLU A 160 -8.69 9.79 -12.05
N GLY A 161 -7.44 9.67 -11.61
CA GLY A 161 -6.53 8.59 -11.97
C GLY A 161 -6.58 7.40 -11.02
N PHE A 162 -7.30 7.51 -9.90
CA PHE A 162 -7.38 6.50 -8.84
C PHE A 162 -8.62 5.63 -9.00
N ARG A 163 -8.47 4.32 -8.79
CA ARG A 163 -9.59 3.38 -8.77
C ARG A 163 -9.32 2.18 -7.89
N LEU A 164 -10.25 1.87 -7.00
CA LEU A 164 -10.29 0.60 -6.27
C LEU A 164 -10.64 -0.56 -7.22
N VAL A 165 -10.01 -1.71 -7.00
CA VAL A 165 -10.25 -2.92 -7.79
C VAL A 165 -10.90 -3.97 -6.90
N ASP A 166 -12.11 -4.40 -7.26
CA ASP A 166 -12.88 -5.34 -6.45
C ASP A 166 -12.46 -6.81 -6.64
N GLN A 167 -12.93 -7.67 -5.73
CA GLN A 167 -12.64 -9.09 -5.78
C GLN A 167 -13.09 -9.75 -7.10
N LYS A 168 -14.17 -9.29 -7.74
CA LYS A 168 -14.69 -9.92 -8.96
C LYS A 168 -13.71 -9.69 -10.12
N GLU A 169 -13.31 -8.45 -10.35
CA GLU A 169 -12.34 -8.10 -11.40
C GLU A 169 -11.01 -8.83 -11.17
N LEU A 170 -10.55 -8.89 -9.92
CA LEU A 170 -9.28 -9.53 -9.58
C LEU A 170 -9.33 -11.04 -9.73
N LEU A 171 -10.41 -11.71 -9.32
CA LEU A 171 -10.53 -13.17 -9.45
C LEU A 171 -10.67 -13.62 -10.91
N GLU A 172 -11.21 -12.79 -11.79
CA GLU A 172 -11.23 -13.05 -13.23
C GLU A 172 -9.82 -13.01 -13.84
N LYS A 173 -8.98 -12.06 -13.42
CA LYS A 173 -7.62 -11.84 -13.97
C LYS A 173 -6.54 -12.69 -13.29
N PHE A 174 -6.66 -12.89 -11.98
CA PHE A 174 -5.65 -13.52 -11.12
C PHE A 174 -6.26 -14.66 -10.30
N PRO A 175 -6.89 -15.68 -10.92
CA PRO A 175 -7.61 -16.74 -10.20
C PRO A 175 -6.72 -17.56 -9.26
N LYS A 176 -5.41 -17.58 -9.48
CA LYS A 176 -4.45 -18.29 -8.63
C LYS A 176 -4.22 -17.59 -7.28
N GLU A 177 -4.49 -16.28 -7.21
CA GLU A 177 -4.23 -15.44 -6.03
C GLU A 177 -5.49 -15.24 -5.17
N GLU A 178 -6.46 -16.17 -5.24
CA GLU A 178 -7.77 -16.05 -4.60
C GLU A 178 -7.69 -15.68 -3.11
N LYS A 179 -6.79 -16.32 -2.35
CA LYS A 179 -6.64 -16.06 -0.91
C LYS A 179 -6.17 -14.64 -0.64
N LEU A 180 -5.21 -14.15 -1.41
CA LEU A 180 -4.69 -12.79 -1.32
C LEU A 180 -5.80 -11.80 -1.67
N ILE A 181 -6.49 -12.01 -2.79
CA ILE A 181 -7.58 -11.14 -3.26
C ILE A 181 -8.70 -11.02 -2.23
N ARG A 182 -9.13 -12.14 -1.65
CA ARG A 182 -10.20 -12.13 -0.63
C ARG A 182 -9.84 -11.37 0.64
N ARG A 183 -8.55 -11.26 0.94
CA ARG A 183 -8.03 -10.54 2.11
C ARG A 183 -7.82 -9.05 1.81
N MET A 184 -7.38 -8.72 0.60
CA MET A 184 -6.88 -7.39 0.23
C MET A 184 -7.86 -6.54 -0.61
N ALA A 185 -8.94 -7.11 -1.13
CA ALA A 185 -9.88 -6.39 -1.99
C ALA A 185 -11.29 -6.37 -1.40
N PHE A 186 -12.02 -5.28 -1.66
CA PHE A 186 -13.42 -5.18 -1.31
C PHE A 186 -14.24 -6.26 -2.03
N ALA A 187 -15.16 -6.89 -1.30
CA ALA A 187 -16.16 -7.76 -1.92
C ALA A 187 -16.97 -6.93 -2.93
N HIS A 188 -17.21 -7.50 -4.11
CA HIS A 188 -18.06 -6.86 -5.11
C HIS A 188 -19.44 -6.61 -4.50
N THR A 189 -19.87 -5.36 -4.44
CA THR A 189 -21.23 -5.00 -4.05
C THR A 189 -21.96 -4.51 -5.30
N ASP A 190 -23.11 -5.11 -5.60
CA ASP A 190 -23.98 -4.64 -6.68
C ASP A 190 -24.44 -3.20 -6.34
N GLY A 191 -23.79 -2.18 -6.92
CA GLY A 191 -24.23 -0.79 -6.83
C GLY A 191 -23.29 0.22 -6.14
N GLN A 192 -21.98 0.18 -6.36
CA GLN A 192 -21.14 1.35 -6.06
C GLN A 192 -21.51 2.52 -6.99
N LYS A 193 -22.43 3.37 -6.51
CA LYS A 193 -22.43 4.79 -6.81
C LYS A 193 -21.11 5.36 -6.31
N GLU A 194 -20.32 5.87 -7.25
CA GLU A 194 -19.31 6.91 -7.11
C GLU A 194 -18.92 7.25 -5.65
N LEU A 195 -17.80 6.66 -5.18
CA LEU A 195 -16.96 7.29 -4.16
C LEU A 195 -16.17 8.44 -4.83
N HIS A 196 -16.89 9.41 -5.39
CA HIS A 196 -16.34 10.67 -5.89
C HIS A 196 -16.96 11.81 -5.08
N SER A 197 -16.52 11.95 -3.82
CA SER A 197 -16.56 13.22 -3.08
C SER A 197 -16.11 13.00 -1.64
N LEU A 198 -14.82 13.24 -1.38
CA LEU A 198 -14.37 13.95 -0.19
C LEU A 198 -13.38 15.01 -0.66
#